data_AF-A0A960U238-F1
#
_entry.id   AF-A0A960U238-F1
#
_cell.length_a   1.000
_cell.length_b   1.000
_cell.length_c   1.000
_cell.angle_alpha   90.00
_cell.angle_beta   90.00
_cell.angle_gamma   90.00
#
_symmetry.space_group_name_H-M   'P 1'
#
loop_
_entity.id
_entity.type
_entity.pdbx_description
1 polymer ?
#
loop_
_entity_poly.entity_id
_entity_poly.type
_entity_poly.pdbx_seq_one_letter_code
_entity_poly.pdbx_strand_id
1 'polypeptide(L)' 'MERENIETDEDKMIKHYKDHKNIVTWFLEKLKKAKIKAERTVGNDPKGDILYYNEKDTEKVQKLARELKDKYK' A
#
# COMPACT_ATOMS: atom_id res chain seq x y z
N MET A 1 2.61 -11.43 -20.20
CA MET A 1 2.70 -10.13 -19.52
C MET A 1 3.32 -9.16 -20.50
N GLU A 2 2.55 -8.19 -21.00
CA GLU A 2 3.12 -7.08 -21.76
C GLU A 2 4.13 -6.35 -20.88
N ARG A 3 5.31 -6.08 -21.42
CA ARG A 3 6.29 -5.22 -20.76
C ARG A 3 5.81 -3.79 -20.96
N GLU A 4 5.51 -3.07 -19.88
CA GLU A 4 5.26 -1.63 -19.97
C GLU A 4 6.51 -0.96 -20.54
N ASN A 5 6.35 -0.14 -21.57
CA ASN A 5 7.43 0.63 -22.14
C ASN A 5 7.69 1.83 -21.22
N ILE A 6 8.75 1.77 -20.42
CA ILE A 6 9.10 2.80 -19.44
C ILE A 6 10.22 3.65 -20.05
N GLU A 7 9.86 4.59 -20.91
CA GLU A 7 10.84 5.41 -21.64
C GLU A 7 10.94 6.83 -21.06
N THR A 8 9.85 7.37 -20.53
CA THR A 8 9.77 8.75 -20.05
C THR A 8 9.66 8.84 -18.53
N ASP A 9 9.88 10.04 -17.99
CA ASP A 9 9.66 10.30 -16.57
C ASP A 9 8.16 10.21 -16.20
N GLU A 10 7.26 10.55 -17.12
CA GLU A 10 5.83 10.34 -16.96
C GLU A 10 5.49 8.85 -16.85
N ASP A 11 6.10 7.99 -17.66
CA ASP A 11 5.90 6.53 -17.57
C ASP A 11 6.39 5.98 -16.23
N LYS A 12 7.53 6.46 -15.73
CA LYS A 12 8.05 6.10 -14.41
C LYS A 12 7.08 6.52 -13.31
N MET A 13 6.50 7.71 -13.41
CA MET A 13 5.48 8.18 -12.46
C MET A 13 4.22 7.32 -12.52
N ILE A 14 3.72 7.01 -13.71
CA ILE A 14 2.55 6.14 -13.90
C ILE A 14 2.80 4.77 -13.29
N LYS A 15 3.96 4.17 -13.57
CA LYS A 15 4.34 2.88 -13.00
C LYS A 15 4.43 2.95 -11.47
N HIS A 16 5.09 3.98 -10.93
CA HIS A 16 5.19 4.19 -9.49
C HIS A 16 3.81 4.27 -8.83
N TYR A 17 2.87 5.01 -9.41
CA TYR A 17 1.50 5.10 -8.89
C TYR A 17 0.73 3.78 -9.00
N LYS A 18 0.92 3.00 -10.08
CA LYS A 18 0.33 1.66 -10.21
C LYS A 18 0.87 0.71 -9.14
N ASP A 19 2.19 0.69 -8.94
CA ASP A 19 2.85 -0.13 -7.93
C ASP A 19 2.37 0.24 -6.52
N HIS A 20 2.36 1.55 -6.19
CA HIS A 20 1.84 2.06 -4.92
C HIS A 20 0.38 1.65 -4.70
N LYS A 21 -0.49 1.83 -5.70
CA LYS A 21 -1.89 1.42 -5.63
C LYS A 21 -2.02 -0.08 -5.35
N ASN A 22 -1.22 -0.93 -5.98
CA ASN A 22 -1.26 -2.38 -5.78
C ASN A 22 -0.83 -2.77 -4.36
N ILE A 23 0.23 -2.16 -3.84
CA ILE A 23 0.74 -2.34 -2.47
C ILE A 23 -0.34 -1.99 -1.45
N VAL A 24 -0.93 -0.80 -1.58
CA VAL A 24 -1.95 -0.31 -0.64
C VAL A 24 -3.22 -1.16 -0.71
N THR A 25 -3.65 -1.53 -1.92
CA THR A 25 -4.82 -2.40 -2.12
C THR A 25 -4.63 -3.74 -1.41
N TRP A 26 -3.47 -4.37 -1.62
CA TRP A 26 -3.14 -5.64 -0.96
C TRP A 26 -3.17 -5.52 0.57
N PHE A 27 -2.63 -4.42 1.11
CA PHE A 27 -2.59 -4.21 2.55
C PHE A 27 -3.98 -4.00 3.16
N LEU A 28 -4.82 -3.17 2.52
CA LEU A 28 -6.20 -2.95 2.96
C LEU A 28 -7.04 -4.23 2.90
N GLU A 29 -6.83 -5.08 1.89
CA GLU A 29 -7.50 -6.38 1.81
C GLU A 29 -7.10 -7.31 2.96
N LYS A 30 -5.82 -7.31 3.35
CA LYS A 30 -5.33 -8.10 4.49
C LYS A 30 -5.94 -7.62 5.80
N LEU A 31 -6.02 -6.31 6.01
CA LEU A 31 -6.69 -5.71 7.17
C LEU A 31 -8.16 -6.09 7.23
N LYS A 32 -8.88 -6.00 6.09
CA LYS A 32 -10.28 -6.40 5.98
C LYS A 32 -10.48 -7.89 6.31
N LYS A 33 -9.61 -8.77 5.79
CA LYS A 33 -9.64 -10.22 6.09
C LYS A 33 -9.38 -10.50 7.58
N ALA A 34 -8.53 -9.71 8.22
CA ALA A 34 -8.26 -9.76 9.66
C ALA A 34 -9.38 -9.11 10.52
N LYS A 35 -10.47 -8.64 9.89
CA LYS A 35 -11.57 -7.90 10.54
C LYS A 35 -11.12 -6.61 11.24
N ILE A 36 -10.04 -5.99 10.76
CA ILE A 36 -9.54 -4.71 11.26
C ILE A 36 -10.20 -3.60 10.45
N LYS A 37 -10.92 -2.70 11.12
CA LYS A 37 -11.45 -1.49 10.49
C LYS A 37 -10.31 -0.50 10.38
N ALA A 38 -9.95 -0.14 9.15
CA ALA A 38 -8.93 0.84 8.87
C ALA A 38 -9.36 1.78 7.74
N GLU A 39 -8.86 3.01 7.78
CA GLU A 39 -9.12 4.04 6.79
C GLU A 39 -7.79 4.66 6.37
N ARG A 40 -7.58 4.82 5.07
CA ARG A 40 -6.41 5.53 4.54
C ARG A 40 -6.77 6.99 4.27
N THR A 41 -5.80 7.87 4.43
CA THR A 41 -5.92 9.24 3.92
C THR A 41 -6.05 9.26 2.40
N VAL A 42 -6.66 10.33 1.89
CA VAL A 42 -6.69 10.67 0.47
C VAL A 42 -5.78 11.87 0.21
N GLY A 43 -5.15 11.91 -0.96
CA GLY A 43 -4.18 12.93 -1.34
C GLY A 43 -2.89 12.32 -1.89
N ASN A 44 -2.04 13.16 -2.47
CA ASN A 44 -0.71 12.76 -2.94
C ASN A 44 0.33 13.36 -2.00
N ASP A 45 0.47 12.77 -0.81
CA ASP A 45 1.51 13.18 0.14
C ASP A 45 2.83 12.49 -0.23
N PRO A 46 3.93 13.24 -0.44
CA PRO A 46 5.23 12.66 -0.78
C PRO A 46 5.81 11.76 0.33
N LYS A 47 5.29 11.82 1.55
CA LYS A 47 5.66 10.94 2.67
C LYS A 47 4.84 9.64 2.69
N GLY A 48 3.89 9.48 1.78
CA GLY A 48 3.04 8.29 1.64
C GLY A 48 1.68 8.42 2.33
N ASP A 49 0.94 7.32 2.34
CA ASP A 49 -0.41 7.26 2.92
C ASP A 49 -0.36 7.10 4.44
N ILE A 50 -1.25 7.81 5.15
CA ILE A 50 -1.49 7.60 6.59
C ILE A 50 -2.65 6.61 6.74
N LEU A 51 -2.47 5.63 7.62
CA LEU A 51 -3.50 4.63 7.94
C LEU A 51 -4.02 4.82 9.37
N TYR A 52 -5.32 5.07 9.50
CA TYR A 52 -6.03 5.11 10.77
C TYR A 52 -6.65 3.75 11.09
N TYR A 53 -6.49 3.28 12.32
CA TYR A 53 -7.05 2.02 12.83
C TYR A 53 -7.18 2.10 14.36
N ASN A 54 -7.88 1.14 14.98
CA ASN A 54 -8.02 1.13 16.44
C ASN A 54 -6.72 0.68 17.12
N GLU A 55 -6.34 1.33 18.22
CA GLU A 55 -5.11 1.02 18.96
C GLU A 55 -4.97 -0.47 19.34
N LYS A 56 -6.08 -1.13 19.71
CA LYS A 56 -6.13 -2.57 20.03
C LYS A 56 -5.66 -3.49 18.90
N ASP A 57 -5.66 -3.01 17.66
CA ASP A 57 -5.26 -3.78 16.48
C ASP A 57 -3.79 -3.57 16.10
N THR A 58 -3.05 -2.71 16.83
CA THR A 58 -1.67 -2.30 16.52
C THR A 58 -0.73 -3.46 16.25
N GLU A 59 -0.69 -4.47 17.11
CA GLU A 59 0.21 -5.62 16.92
C GLU A 59 -0.08 -6.38 15.61
N LYS A 60 -1.35 -6.56 15.27
CA LYS A 60 -1.77 -7.23 14.03
C LYS A 60 -1.42 -6.40 12.80
N VAL A 61 -1.65 -5.09 12.86
CA VAL A 61 -1.30 -4.16 11.78
C VAL A 61 0.21 -4.16 11.54
N GLN A 62 1.02 -4.10 12.60
CA GLN A 62 2.48 -4.16 12.50
C GLN A 62 2.97 -5.49 11.91
N LYS A 63 2.36 -6.62 12.27
CA LYS A 63 2.68 -7.92 11.68
C LYS A 63 2.41 -7.92 10.17
N LEU A 64 1.25 -7.46 9.74
CA LEU A 64 0.90 -7.38 8.32
C LEU A 64 1.83 -6.41 7.55
N ALA A 65 2.27 -5.32 8.19
CA ALA A 65 3.19 -4.37 7.59
C ALA A 65 4.58 -4.98 7.36
N ARG A 66 5.02 -5.89 8.25
CA ARG A 66 6.25 -6.67 8.04
C ARG A 66 6.09 -7.64 6.87
N GLU A 67 4.97 -8.35 6.78
CA GLU A 67 4.68 -9.22 5.63
C GLU A 67 4.66 -8.44 4.30
N LEU A 68 4.12 -7.22 4.30
CA LEU A 68 4.16 -6.32 3.15
C LEU A 68 5.59 -6.01 2.74
N LYS A 69 6.42 -5.59 3.71
CA LYS A 69 7.82 -5.26 3.47
C LYS A 69 8.59 -6.43 2.87
N ASP A 70 8.36 -7.64 3.36
CA ASP A 70 9.04 -8.84 2.85
C ASP A 70 8.59 -9.23 1.44
N LYS A 71 7.33 -8.97 1.09
CA LYS A 71 6.77 -9.28 -0.23
C LYS A 71 7.27 -8.35 -1.35
N TYR A 72 7.50 -7.08 -1.03
CA TYR A 72 7.87 -6.04 -1.99
C TYR A 72 9.32 -5.56 -1.82
N LYS A 73 10.17 -6.37 -1.19
CA LYS A 73 11.61 -6.12 -1.01
C LYS A 73 12.42 -6.46 -2.26
#